data_AF-A0A6A4QMC3-F1
#
_entry.id   AF-A0A6A4QMC3-F1
#
_cell.length_a   1.000
_cell.length_b   1.000
_cell.length_c   1.000
_cell.angle_alpha   90.00
_cell.angle_beta   90.00
_cell.angle_gamma   90.00
#
_symmetry.space_group_name_H-M   'P 1'
#
loop_
_entity.id
_entity.type
_entity.pdbx_description
1 polymer ?
#
loop_
_entity_poly.entity_id
_entity_poly.type
_entity_poly.pdbx_seq_one_letter_code
_entity_poly.pdbx_strand_id
1 'polypeptide(L)' 'MTHNWGEHWHTGLNLVGESLSFQVTTSDGKMMQFDNIVPTNWQFGQTYRSIHNF' A
#
# COMPACT_ATOMS: atom_id res chain seq x y z
N MET A 1 1.44 0.05 -10.65
CA MET A 1 1.74 1.13 -9.69
C MET A 1 2.71 2.09 -10.35
N THR A 2 2.44 3.38 -10.26
CA THR A 2 3.27 4.46 -10.81
C THR A 2 3.86 5.27 -9.66
N HIS A 3 5.17 5.48 -9.70
CA HIS A 3 5.88 6.35 -8.76
C HIS A 3 5.73 7.80 -9.20
N ASN A 4 5.20 8.66 -8.34
CA ASN A 4 5.06 10.08 -8.66
C ASN A 4 6.30 10.86 -8.20
N TRP A 5 6.57 10.82 -6.89
CA TRP A 5 7.67 11.54 -6.25
C TRP A 5 7.89 10.95 -4.85
N GLY A 6 9.11 11.02 -4.31
CA GLY A 6 9.40 10.60 -2.93
C GLY A 6 8.86 9.20 -2.61
N GLU A 7 8.09 9.07 -1.55
CA GLU A 7 7.38 7.83 -1.18
C GLU A 7 5.88 7.90 -1.55
N HIS A 8 5.55 8.56 -2.66
CA HIS A 8 4.19 8.72 -3.16
C HIS A 8 3.98 7.93 -4.46
N TRP A 9 3.14 6.90 -4.40
CA TRP A 9 2.75 6.07 -5.54
C TRP A 9 1.24 6.13 -5.79
N HIS A 10 0.84 5.95 -7.05
CA HIS A 10 -0.58 5.85 -7.41
C HIS A 10 -0.84 4.64 -8.34
N THR A 11 -2.04 4.07 -8.26
CA THR A 11 -2.43 2.91 -9.10
C THR A 11 -2.95 3.34 -10.47
N GLY A 12 -3.69 4.45 -10.53
CA GLY A 12 -4.50 4.85 -11.69
C GLY A 12 -5.82 4.07 -11.83
N LEU A 13 -6.13 3.18 -10.89
CA LEU A 13 -7.35 2.36 -10.86
C LEU A 13 -8.28 2.83 -9.74
N ASN A 14 -9.60 2.72 -9.95
CA ASN A 14 -10.58 2.90 -8.89
C ASN A 14 -10.69 1.61 -8.07
N LEU A 15 -10.22 1.65 -6.83
CA LEU A 15 -10.22 0.52 -5.88
C LEU A 15 -11.09 0.81 -4.64
N VAL A 16 -11.99 1.80 -4.73
CA VAL A 16 -12.93 2.12 -3.64
C VAL A 16 -13.85 0.92 -3.41
N GLY A 17 -13.99 0.49 -2.16
CA GLY A 17 -14.78 -0.69 -1.78
C GLY A 17 -13.98 -2.00 -1.73
N GLU A 18 -12.74 -2.01 -2.23
CA GLU A 18 -11.87 -3.18 -2.21
C GLU A 18 -10.93 -3.15 -1.00
N SER A 19 -10.61 -4.34 -0.45
CA SER A 19 -9.51 -4.46 0.51
C SER A 19 -8.19 -4.44 -0.24
N LEU A 20 -7.19 -3.74 0.30
CA LEU A 20 -5.91 -3.55 -0.39
C LEU A 20 -4.80 -4.31 0.34
N SER A 21 -4.05 -5.07 -0.44
CA SER A 21 -2.78 -5.68 -0.07
C SER A 21 -1.63 -4.95 -0.77
N PHE A 22 -0.46 -4.94 -0.14
CA PHE A 22 0.73 -4.29 -0.69
C PHE A 22 1.92 -5.25 -0.62
N GLN A 23 2.74 -5.23 -1.66
CA GLN A 23 4.09 -5.80 -1.61
C GLN A 23 5.07 -4.65 -1.78
N VAL A 24 6.00 -4.52 -0.84
CA VAL A 24 7.00 -3.46 -0.82
C VAL A 24 8.37 -4.08 -1.01
N THR A 25 9.15 -3.53 -1.94
CA THR A 25 10.54 -3.91 -2.20
C THR A 25 11.44 -2.75 -1.85
N THR A 26 12.38 -2.95 -0.93
CA THR A 26 13.37 -1.94 -0.54
C THR A 26 14.56 -1.94 -1.53
N SER A 27 15.35 -0.87 -1.51
CA SER A 27 16.49 -0.71 -2.44
C SER A 27 17.59 -1.75 -2.28
N ASP A 28 17.69 -2.38 -1.11
CA ASP A 28 18.59 -3.53 -0.84
C ASP A 28 18.00 -4.87 -1.32
N GLY A 29 16.84 -4.85 -1.98
CA GLY A 29 16.21 -6.01 -2.60
C GLY A 29 15.33 -6.84 -1.66
N LYS A 30 15.18 -6.47 -0.38
CA LYS A 30 14.24 -7.16 0.51
C LYS A 30 12.81 -6.89 0.09
N MET A 31 11.97 -7.91 0.21
CA MET A 31 10.54 -7.83 -0.11
C MET A 31 9.71 -8.21 1.11
N MET A 32 8.64 -7.46 1.35
CA MET A 32 7.64 -7.77 2.37
C MET A 32 6.23 -7.60 1.82
N GLN A 33 5.36 -8.55 2.14
CA GLN A 33 3.96 -8.56 1.76
C GLN A 33 3.08 -8.20 2.95
N PHE A 34 2.08 -7.37 2.71
CA PHE A 34 1.12 -6.85 3.67
C PHE A 34 -0.29 -7.14 3.16
N ASP A 35 -0.88 -8.24 3.60
CA ASP A 35 -2.18 -8.69 3.10
C ASP A 35 -3.33 -7.99 3.80
N ASN A 36 -4.29 -7.48 3.01
CA ASN A 36 -5.54 -6.86 3.45
C ASN A 36 -5.36 -5.78 4.53
N ILE A 37 -4.25 -5.03 4.47
CA ILE A 37 -3.90 -4.04 5.49
C ILE A 37 -4.82 -2.82 5.45
N VAL A 38 -5.48 -2.60 4.31
CA VAL A 38 -6.52 -1.59 4.14
C VAL A 38 -7.86 -2.32 3.98
N PRO A 39 -8.83 -2.12 4.89
CA PRO A 39 -10.13 -2.78 4.84
C PRO A 39 -11.02 -2.18 3.74
N THR A 40 -12.07 -2.89 3.30
CA THR A 40 -12.97 -2.47 2.20
C THR A 40 -13.65 -1.12 2.40
N ASN A 41 -13.81 -0.65 3.64
CA ASN A 41 -14.46 0.61 4.00
C ASN A 41 -13.47 1.78 4.18
N TRP A 42 -12.26 1.66 3.63
CA TRP A 42 -11.22 2.68 3.73
C TRP A 42 -11.66 4.03 3.16
N GLN A 43 -11.03 5.10 3.65
CA GLN A 43 -11.32 6.47 3.21
C GLN A 43 -10.04 7.22 2.85
N PHE A 44 -10.15 8.16 1.92
CA PHE A 44 -9.05 9.06 1.59
C PHE A 44 -8.61 9.86 2.81
N GLY A 45 -7.29 10.07 2.94
CA GLY A 45 -6.69 10.81 4.06
C GLY A 45 -6.53 10.02 5.35
N GLN A 46 -6.85 8.71 5.36
CA GLN A 46 -6.57 7.84 6.51
C GLN A 46 -5.19 7.19 6.43
N THR A 47 -4.66 6.83 7.60
CA THR A 47 -3.41 6.09 7.75
C THR A 47 -3.69 4.69 8.27
N TYR A 48 -3.17 3.68 7.56
CA TYR A 48 -3.22 2.27 7.96
C TYR A 48 -1.82 1.79 8.32
N ARG A 49 -1.72 0.87 9.27
CA ARG A 49 -0.44 0.42 9.84
C ARG A 49 -0.39 -1.09 9.99
N SER A 50 0.74 -1.68 9.63
CA SER A 50 1.03 -3.10 9.84
C SER A 50 1.80 -3.34 11.15
N ILE A 51 1.74 -4.58 11.63
CA ILE A 51 2.60 -5.09 12.70
C ILE A 51 3.95 -5.58 12.17
N HIS A 52 4.08 -5.79 10.85
CA HIS A 52 5.31 -6.21 10.19
C HIS A 52 6.17 -4.99 9.81
N ASN A 53 7.49 -5.13 9.94
CA ASN A 53 8.49 -4.09 9.68
C ASN A 53 9.74 -4.70 9.02
N PHE A 54 10.50 -3.88 8.28
CA PHE A 54 11.78 -4.26 7.65
C PHE A 54 12.96 -4.27 8.63
#